data_AF-U2ANE6-F1
#
_entry.id   AF-U2ANE6-F1
#
_cell.length_a   1.000
_cell.length_b   1.000
_cell.length_c   1.000
_cell.angle_alpha   90.00
_cell.angle_beta   90.00
_cell.angle_gamma   90.00
#
_symmetry.space_group_name_H-M   'P 1'
#
loop_
_entity.id
_entity.type
_entity.pdbx_description
1 polymer ?
#
loop_
_entity_poly.entity_id
_entity_poly.type
_entity_poly.pdbx_seq_one_letter_code
_entity_poly.pdbx_strand_id
1 'polypeptide(L)'
;MKQTLLFSLLLLILVDCKAQEFNLHNMKYFNEEFFIDWEVNRQYVPIGDDKYFKKGNRRIQLLYDYNDNEVRIEESDTITPYTRWATYNLETKIRTTIGQSFFNIDYGIWCFYSKIGKLERKVNQDENYKFSIRQLIEKVKKEYHINLELKEERGYVSRFNKNGRYYYHLILFPKNIYDEPTQDIMIDGQTGKNLFKTDIIHRRGGSGRDPVYEFLESLKEKNKPKTTTFNGKTYTEEEWKAFEQEQWKKIPS
;
A
#
# COMPACT_ATOMS: atom_id res chain seq x y z
N MET A 1 13.27 -44.23 -43.08
CA MET A 1 13.76 -42.85 -42.90
C MET A 1 12.66 -41.79 -42.77
N LYS A 2 11.50 -41.89 -43.45
CA LYS A 2 10.41 -40.90 -43.28
C LYS A 2 9.65 -40.98 -41.95
N GLN A 3 9.48 -42.18 -41.36
CA GLN A 3 8.80 -42.35 -40.07
C GLN A 3 9.66 -41.94 -38.86
N THR A 4 10.99 -42.14 -38.94
CA THR A 4 11.93 -41.74 -37.88
C THR A 4 12.06 -40.22 -37.76
N LEU A 5 11.99 -39.50 -38.89
CA LEU A 5 11.97 -38.04 -38.93
C LEU A 5 10.70 -37.43 -38.32
N LEU A 6 9.55 -38.11 -38.47
CA LEU A 6 8.27 -37.65 -37.90
C LEU A 6 8.26 -37.75 -36.36
N PHE A 7 8.86 -38.81 -35.80
CA PHE A 7 8.98 -39.01 -34.35
C PHE A 7 9.94 -38.00 -33.70
N SER A 8 11.05 -37.64 -34.35
CA SER A 8 11.95 -36.61 -33.86
C SER A 8 11.34 -35.20 -33.91
N LEU A 9 10.48 -34.92 -34.89
CA LEU A 9 9.77 -33.64 -34.98
C LEU A 9 8.65 -33.53 -33.93
N LEU A 10 7.98 -34.65 -33.59
CA LEU A 10 6.96 -34.72 -32.54
C LEU A 10 7.59 -34.60 -31.13
N LEU A 11 8.80 -35.12 -30.91
CA LEU A 11 9.53 -34.94 -29.65
C LEU A 11 9.96 -33.49 -29.42
N LEU A 12 10.34 -32.75 -30.47
CA LEU A 12 10.70 -31.33 -30.35
C LEU A 12 9.51 -30.45 -29.95
N ILE A 13 8.28 -30.80 -30.36
CA ILE A 13 7.06 -30.08 -29.97
C ILE A 13 6.70 -30.36 -28.49
N LEU A 14 7.13 -31.50 -27.92
CA LEU A 14 6.94 -31.82 -26.50
C LEU A 14 8.00 -31.19 -25.59
N VAL A 15 9.18 -30.84 -26.12
CA VAL A 15 10.24 -30.11 -25.38
C VAL A 15 9.94 -28.60 -25.33
N ASP A 16 9.09 -28.09 -26.23
CA ASP A 16 8.42 -26.79 -26.08
C ASP A 16 7.20 -26.88 -25.14
N CYS A 17 7.29 -27.71 -24.09
CA CYS A 17 6.62 -27.41 -22.85
C CYS A 17 7.25 -26.12 -22.31
N LYS A 18 6.87 -24.97 -22.89
CA LYS A 18 7.01 -23.67 -22.26
C LYS A 18 6.33 -23.84 -20.92
N ALA A 19 7.12 -24.10 -19.88
CA ALA A 19 6.70 -23.98 -18.50
C ALA A 19 5.94 -22.66 -18.46
N GLN A 20 4.61 -22.74 -18.34
CA GLN A 20 3.76 -21.57 -18.42
C GLN A 20 4.29 -20.62 -17.36
N GLU A 21 4.82 -19.47 -17.79
CA GLU A 21 5.43 -18.55 -16.86
C GLU A 21 4.40 -18.23 -15.78
N PHE A 22 4.72 -18.58 -14.53
CA PHE A 22 3.78 -18.49 -13.42
C PHE A 22 3.15 -17.09 -13.40
N ASN A 23 1.82 -17.05 -13.43
CA ASN A 23 1.04 -15.83 -13.40
C ASN A 23 -0.14 -16.01 -12.46
N LEU A 24 -0.05 -15.38 -11.28
CA LEU A 24 -1.04 -15.50 -10.22
C LEU A 24 -2.43 -15.03 -10.67
N HIS A 25 -2.53 -14.09 -11.62
CA HIS A 25 -3.80 -13.58 -12.13
C HIS A 25 -4.62 -14.65 -12.87
N ASN A 26 -3.94 -15.63 -13.48
CA ASN A 26 -4.58 -16.69 -14.24
C ASN A 26 -4.84 -17.96 -13.41
N MET A 27 -4.26 -18.05 -12.21
CA MET A 27 -4.40 -19.19 -11.32
C MET A 27 -5.75 -19.16 -10.60
N LYS A 28 -6.74 -19.85 -11.18
CA LYS A 28 -8.11 -19.95 -10.62
C LYS A 28 -8.23 -20.92 -9.46
N TYR A 29 -7.35 -21.91 -9.41
CA TYR A 29 -7.35 -22.96 -8.39
C TYR A 29 -5.99 -23.03 -7.71
N PHE A 30 -6.00 -23.23 -6.39
CA PHE A 30 -4.81 -23.47 -5.61
C PHE A 30 -4.19 -24.82 -5.99
N ASN A 31 -2.92 -24.79 -6.38
CA ASN A 31 -2.08 -25.96 -6.54
C ASN A 31 -0.65 -25.59 -6.13
N GLU A 32 -0.12 -26.28 -5.12
CA GLU A 32 1.23 -26.04 -4.62
C GLU A 32 2.31 -26.55 -5.59
N GLU A 33 2.00 -27.51 -6.46
CA GLU A 33 2.95 -28.10 -7.40
C GLU A 33 3.53 -27.09 -8.39
N PHE A 34 2.87 -25.94 -8.59
CA PHE A 34 3.43 -24.82 -9.37
C PHE A 34 4.76 -24.29 -8.83
N PHE A 35 5.07 -24.58 -7.56
CA PHE A 35 6.27 -24.10 -6.88
C PHE A 35 7.31 -25.20 -6.64
N ILE A 36 7.12 -26.41 -7.18
CA ILE A 36 8.05 -27.54 -6.95
C ILE A 36 9.47 -27.24 -7.45
N ASP A 37 9.60 -26.49 -8.55
CA ASP A 37 10.89 -26.09 -9.14
C ASP A 37 11.43 -24.77 -8.56
N TRP A 38 10.78 -24.22 -7.54
CA TRP A 38 11.26 -23.01 -6.87
C TRP A 38 12.14 -23.34 -5.68
N GLU A 39 13.17 -22.52 -5.46
CA GLU A 39 14.03 -22.68 -4.30
C GLU A 39 13.32 -22.22 -3.03
N VAL A 40 13.47 -22.97 -1.93
CA VAL A 40 12.99 -22.53 -0.62
C VAL A 40 13.77 -21.28 -0.17
N ASN A 41 13.07 -20.22 0.17
CA ASN A 41 13.64 -18.98 0.68
C ASN A 41 13.81 -19.06 2.21
N ARG A 42 15.01 -19.41 2.64
CA ARG A 42 15.37 -19.57 4.06
C ARG A 42 15.70 -18.25 4.79
N GLN A 43 15.52 -17.10 4.15
CA GLN A 43 15.69 -15.80 4.81
C GLN A 43 14.59 -15.52 5.83
N TYR A 44 13.43 -16.17 5.68
CA TYR A 44 12.30 -16.05 6.58
C TYR A 44 12.15 -17.35 7.36
N VAL A 45 11.85 -17.21 8.66
CA VAL A 45 11.49 -18.34 9.51
C VAL A 45 9.98 -18.55 9.35
N PRO A 46 9.53 -19.73 8.90
CA PRO A 46 8.10 -20.01 8.80
C PRO A 46 7.35 -19.84 10.10
N ILE A 47 6.18 -19.21 10.01
CA ILE A 47 5.18 -19.20 11.08
C ILE A 47 4.18 -20.30 10.72
N GLY A 48 4.09 -21.35 11.53
CA GLY A 48 3.24 -22.50 11.23
C GLY A 48 3.63 -23.19 9.90
N ASP A 49 2.66 -23.37 9.01
CA ASP A 49 2.81 -24.06 7.73
C ASP A 49 3.14 -23.15 6.55
N ASP A 50 3.45 -21.87 6.82
CA ASP A 50 3.81 -20.90 5.79
C ASP A 50 5.03 -21.34 4.99
N LYS A 51 5.01 -21.08 3.67
CA LYS A 51 6.09 -21.47 2.76
C LYS A 51 6.59 -20.27 1.98
N TYR A 52 7.90 -20.14 1.90
CA TYR A 52 8.57 -19.05 1.19
C TYR A 52 9.41 -19.63 0.07
N PHE A 53 9.19 -19.16 -1.15
CA PHE A 53 9.89 -19.60 -2.34
C PHE A 53 10.56 -18.42 -3.05
N LYS A 54 11.64 -18.70 -3.80
CA LYS A 54 12.34 -17.73 -4.63
C LYS A 54 12.76 -18.34 -5.96
N LYS A 55 12.77 -17.50 -7.00
CA LYS A 55 13.32 -17.82 -8.33
C LYS A 55 13.86 -16.54 -8.95
N GLY A 56 15.19 -16.40 -8.99
CA GLY A 56 15.84 -15.13 -9.31
C GLY A 56 15.38 -14.01 -8.36
N ASN A 57 14.84 -12.92 -8.92
CA ASN A 57 14.34 -11.79 -8.14
C ASN A 57 12.92 -11.98 -7.61
N ARG A 58 12.16 -12.96 -8.12
CA ARG A 58 10.77 -13.23 -7.72
C ARG A 58 10.72 -13.93 -6.37
N ARG A 59 9.67 -13.65 -5.60
CA ARG A 59 9.37 -14.23 -4.30
C ARG A 59 7.91 -14.66 -4.28
N ILE A 60 7.66 -15.84 -3.72
CA ILE A 60 6.32 -16.34 -3.46
C ILE A 60 6.21 -16.67 -1.98
N GLN A 61 5.10 -16.28 -1.37
CA GLN A 61 4.74 -16.67 -0.02
C GLN A 61 3.41 -17.40 -0.08
N LEU A 62 3.32 -18.57 0.56
CA LEU A 62 2.06 -19.25 0.85
C LEU A 62 1.79 -19.03 2.33
N LEU A 63 0.73 -18.30 2.63
CA LEU A 63 0.33 -17.91 3.97
C LEU A 63 -0.95 -18.67 4.32
N TYR A 64 -0.89 -19.60 5.26
CA TYR A 64 -2.02 -20.46 5.62
C TYR A 64 -2.80 -19.87 6.79
N ASP A 65 -4.11 -19.71 6.62
CA ASP A 65 -5.03 -19.40 7.71
C ASP A 65 -6.07 -20.52 7.84
N TYR A 66 -5.82 -21.41 8.80
CA TYR A 66 -6.72 -22.52 9.07
C TYR A 66 -7.99 -22.12 9.82
N ASN A 67 -8.03 -20.94 10.44
CA ASN A 67 -9.25 -20.45 11.10
C ASN A 67 -10.30 -20.05 10.04
N ASP A 68 -9.84 -19.39 8.98
CA ASP A 68 -10.69 -18.99 7.85
C ASP A 68 -10.74 -20.04 6.72
N ASN A 69 -10.03 -21.17 6.90
CA ASN A 69 -9.92 -22.26 5.93
C ASN A 69 -9.45 -21.76 4.56
N GLU A 70 -8.38 -20.97 4.56
CA GLU A 70 -7.84 -20.33 3.37
C GLU A 70 -6.31 -20.34 3.31
N VAL A 71 -5.80 -20.14 2.10
CA VAL A 71 -4.38 -19.90 1.84
C VAL A 71 -4.25 -18.70 0.92
N ARG A 72 -3.39 -17.76 1.28
CA ARG A 72 -3.00 -16.64 0.43
C ARG A 72 -1.67 -16.94 -0.24
N ILE A 73 -1.63 -16.71 -1.55
CA ILE A 73 -0.39 -16.65 -2.32
C ILE A 73 -0.04 -15.18 -2.50
N GLU A 74 1.13 -14.76 -2.04
CA GLU A 74 1.69 -13.43 -2.32
C GLU A 74 2.88 -13.54 -3.27
N GLU A 75 2.78 -12.86 -4.41
CA GLU A 75 3.83 -12.70 -5.41
C GLU A 75 4.45 -11.31 -5.29
N SER A 76 5.77 -11.27 -5.12
CA SER A 76 6.54 -10.03 -5.10
C SER A 76 7.90 -10.23 -5.78
N ASP A 77 8.67 -9.16 -5.87
CA ASP A 77 10.05 -9.23 -6.32
C ASP A 77 10.97 -8.34 -5.47
N THR A 78 12.27 -8.55 -5.61
CA THR A 78 13.30 -7.84 -4.81
C THR A 78 13.71 -6.48 -5.38
N ILE A 79 13.31 -6.15 -6.60
CA ILE A 79 13.64 -4.91 -7.30
C ILE A 79 12.53 -3.88 -7.10
N THR A 80 11.28 -4.26 -7.35
CA THR A 80 10.12 -3.37 -7.34
C THR A 80 9.28 -3.56 -6.08
N PRO A 81 8.55 -2.53 -5.63
CA PRO A 81 7.67 -2.60 -4.47
C PRO A 81 6.27 -3.13 -4.80
N TYR A 82 6.06 -3.70 -5.98
CA TYR A 82 4.76 -4.26 -6.32
C TYR A 82 4.59 -5.66 -5.70
N THR A 83 3.43 -5.86 -5.08
CA THR A 83 2.97 -7.17 -4.65
C THR A 83 1.63 -7.47 -5.28
N ARG A 84 1.44 -8.70 -5.73
CA ARG A 84 0.15 -9.23 -6.16
C ARG A 84 -0.19 -10.39 -5.25
N TRP A 85 -1.46 -10.59 -4.99
CA TRP A 85 -1.86 -11.70 -4.14
C TRP A 85 -3.20 -12.25 -4.56
N ALA A 86 -3.40 -13.52 -4.24
CA ALA A 86 -4.68 -14.19 -4.38
C ALA A 86 -4.91 -15.11 -3.19
N THR A 87 -6.14 -15.10 -2.69
CA THR A 87 -6.58 -15.98 -1.60
C THR A 87 -7.44 -17.08 -2.18
N TYR A 88 -7.29 -18.29 -1.64
CA TYR A 88 -7.97 -19.50 -2.07
C TYR A 88 -8.58 -20.20 -0.87
N ASN A 89 -9.77 -20.76 -1.06
CA ASN A 89 -10.35 -21.63 -0.05
C ASN A 89 -9.58 -22.98 -0.02
N LEU A 90 -9.17 -23.44 1.16
CA LEU A 90 -8.35 -24.65 1.30
C LEU A 90 -9.12 -25.95 0.98
N GLU A 91 -10.44 -25.96 1.13
CA GLU A 91 -11.29 -27.12 0.82
C GLU A 91 -11.56 -27.23 -0.69
N THR A 92 -12.13 -26.19 -1.30
CA THR A 92 -12.51 -26.22 -2.73
C THR A 92 -11.35 -25.90 -3.66
N LYS A 93 -10.24 -25.36 -3.13
CA LYS A 93 -9.11 -24.80 -3.86
C LYS A 93 -9.46 -23.61 -4.74
N ILE A 94 -10.70 -23.13 -4.76
CA ILE A 94 -11.13 -22.06 -5.64
C ILE A 94 -10.64 -20.71 -5.11
N ARG A 95 -10.16 -19.85 -6.02
CA ARG A 95 -9.78 -18.47 -5.70
C ARG A 95 -10.98 -17.67 -5.20
N THR A 96 -10.87 -17.11 -4.00
CA THR A 96 -11.90 -16.27 -3.37
C THR A 96 -11.57 -14.79 -3.51
N THR A 97 -10.30 -14.42 -3.60
CA THR A 97 -9.92 -13.00 -3.72
C THR A 97 -8.68 -12.83 -4.59
N ILE A 98 -8.60 -11.70 -5.31
CA ILE A 98 -7.38 -11.25 -5.97
C ILE A 98 -7.21 -9.74 -5.76
N GLY A 99 -5.98 -9.34 -5.48
CA GLY A 99 -5.61 -7.95 -5.24
C GLY A 99 -4.14 -7.69 -5.54
N GLN A 100 -3.76 -6.44 -5.33
CA GLN A 100 -2.40 -5.96 -5.52
C GLN A 100 -2.13 -4.72 -4.67
N SER A 101 -0.86 -4.53 -4.34
CA SER A 101 -0.36 -3.39 -3.59
C SER A 101 0.94 -2.83 -4.18
N PHE A 102 1.21 -1.57 -3.88
CA PHE A 102 2.46 -0.88 -4.15
C PHE A 102 3.03 -0.45 -2.80
N PHE A 103 4.16 -1.03 -2.39
CA PHE A 103 4.55 -1.12 -0.98
C PHE A 103 3.40 -1.74 -0.16
N ASN A 104 2.88 -1.00 0.80
CA ASN A 104 1.73 -1.38 1.62
C ASN A 104 0.45 -0.61 1.23
N ILE A 105 0.40 -0.11 -0.01
CA ILE A 105 -0.74 0.63 -0.53
C ILE A 105 -1.53 -0.26 -1.48
N ASP A 106 -2.73 -0.63 -1.05
CA ASP A 106 -3.70 -1.30 -1.91
C ASP A 106 -4.13 -0.36 -3.04
N TYR A 107 -4.11 -0.86 -4.28
CA TYR A 107 -4.45 -0.07 -5.46
C TYR A 107 -5.14 -0.89 -6.56
N GLY A 108 -5.78 -0.19 -7.49
CA GLY A 108 -6.55 -0.79 -8.57
C GLY A 108 -7.81 -1.48 -8.08
N ILE A 109 -8.29 -2.43 -8.89
CA ILE A 109 -9.55 -3.14 -8.63
C ILE A 109 -9.25 -4.49 -7.99
N TRP A 110 -9.73 -4.65 -6.76
CA TRP A 110 -9.78 -5.95 -6.10
C TRP A 110 -11.06 -6.68 -6.45
N CYS A 111 -10.96 -7.99 -6.67
CA CYS A 111 -12.12 -8.81 -7.01
C CYS A 111 -12.31 -9.89 -5.94
N PHE A 112 -13.55 -10.03 -5.49
CA PHE A 112 -14.00 -10.99 -4.50
C PHE A 112 -14.97 -11.96 -5.17
N TYR A 113 -14.74 -13.24 -4.95
CA TYR A 113 -15.45 -14.35 -5.55
C TYR A 113 -16.04 -15.22 -4.44
N SER A 114 -17.19 -15.82 -4.73
CA SER A 114 -17.81 -16.82 -3.88
C SER A 114 -16.93 -18.08 -3.78
N LYS A 115 -17.26 -18.97 -2.83
CA LYS A 115 -16.59 -20.29 -2.69
C LYS A 115 -16.74 -21.21 -3.90
N ILE A 116 -17.68 -20.91 -4.81
CA ILE A 116 -17.88 -21.61 -6.10
C ILE A 116 -17.26 -20.84 -7.29
N GLY A 117 -16.52 -19.76 -7.04
CA GLY A 117 -15.77 -19.01 -8.06
C GLY A 117 -16.58 -17.97 -8.83
N LYS A 118 -17.80 -17.65 -8.39
CA LYS A 118 -18.63 -16.58 -8.99
C LYS A 118 -18.16 -15.23 -8.47
N LEU A 119 -17.94 -14.26 -9.37
CA LEU A 119 -17.63 -12.89 -8.95
C LEU A 119 -18.80 -12.27 -8.17
N GLU A 120 -18.54 -11.78 -6.96
CA GLU A 120 -19.54 -11.18 -6.07
C GLU A 120 -19.36 -9.67 -5.94
N ARG A 121 -18.11 -9.21 -5.84
CA ARG A 121 -17.81 -7.79 -5.60
C ARG A 121 -16.51 -7.36 -6.26
N LYS A 122 -16.47 -6.09 -6.68
CA LYS A 122 -15.26 -5.37 -7.05
C LYS A 122 -15.09 -4.17 -6.12
N VAL A 123 -13.89 -3.91 -5.65
CA VAL A 123 -13.56 -2.72 -4.84
C VAL A 123 -12.45 -1.96 -5.55
N ASN A 124 -12.68 -0.68 -5.83
CA ASN A 124 -11.65 0.20 -6.37
C ASN A 124 -10.88 0.84 -5.21
N GLN A 125 -9.66 0.37 -4.97
CA GLN A 125 -8.83 0.85 -3.88
C GLN A 125 -8.32 2.29 -4.09
N ASP A 126 -8.46 2.81 -5.31
CA ASP A 126 -8.10 4.19 -5.66
C ASP A 126 -9.28 5.16 -5.62
N GLU A 127 -10.50 4.69 -5.32
CA GLU A 127 -11.73 5.50 -5.40
C GLU A 127 -11.63 6.83 -4.64
N ASN A 128 -10.98 6.81 -3.48
CA ASN A 128 -10.84 7.97 -2.61
C ASN A 128 -9.61 8.84 -2.91
N TYR A 129 -8.81 8.50 -3.92
CA TYR A 129 -7.56 9.19 -4.24
C TYR A 129 -7.58 9.72 -5.67
N LYS A 130 -8.09 10.94 -5.86
CA LYS A 130 -8.08 11.62 -7.18
C LYS A 130 -6.65 11.85 -7.69
N PHE A 131 -5.71 12.11 -6.79
CA PHE A 131 -4.28 12.10 -7.11
C PHE A 131 -3.78 10.65 -7.02
N SER A 132 -3.57 10.04 -8.17
CA SER A 132 -3.24 8.61 -8.29
C SER A 132 -1.81 8.27 -7.84
N ILE A 133 -1.55 6.99 -7.54
CA ILE A 133 -0.19 6.48 -7.28
C ILE A 133 0.73 6.75 -8.46
N ARG A 134 0.25 6.61 -9.70
CA ARG A 134 1.06 6.92 -10.88
C ARG A 134 1.50 8.38 -10.90
N GLN A 135 0.59 9.32 -10.63
CA GLN A 135 0.94 10.73 -10.55
C GLN A 135 1.89 11.02 -9.38
N LEU A 136 1.74 10.32 -8.26
CA LEU A 136 2.68 10.39 -7.15
C LEU A 136 4.09 9.91 -7.56
N ILE A 137 4.21 8.76 -8.21
CA ILE A 137 5.50 8.23 -8.70
C ILE A 137 6.17 9.25 -9.63
N GLU A 138 5.44 9.80 -10.60
CA GLU A 138 5.96 10.81 -11.52
C GLU A 138 6.37 12.09 -10.81
N LYS A 139 5.56 12.57 -9.85
CA LYS A 139 5.88 13.73 -9.02
C LYS A 139 7.17 13.49 -8.25
N VAL A 140 7.33 12.33 -7.63
CA VAL A 140 8.49 12.02 -6.79
C VAL A 140 9.76 11.90 -7.63
N LYS A 141 9.66 11.22 -8.77
CA LYS A 141 10.75 11.10 -9.74
C LYS A 141 11.18 12.46 -10.27
N LYS A 142 10.24 13.37 -10.53
CA LYS A 142 10.52 14.71 -11.05
C LYS A 142 11.09 15.67 -10.01
N GLU A 143 10.49 15.72 -8.81
CA GLU A 143 10.82 16.73 -7.79
C GLU A 143 11.94 16.30 -6.85
N TYR A 144 12.14 15.00 -6.64
CA TYR A 144 13.12 14.46 -5.69
C TYR A 144 14.13 13.53 -6.34
N HIS A 145 14.02 13.28 -7.65
CA HIS A 145 14.93 12.40 -8.41
C HIS A 145 14.99 10.96 -7.87
N ILE A 146 13.93 10.52 -7.21
CA ILE A 146 13.77 9.16 -6.66
C ILE A 146 12.74 8.41 -7.49
N ASN A 147 13.11 7.23 -8.01
CA ASN A 147 12.15 6.35 -8.66
C ASN A 147 11.52 5.40 -7.62
N LEU A 148 10.30 5.70 -7.19
CA LEU A 148 9.57 4.86 -6.23
C LEU A 148 9.29 3.44 -6.74
N GLU A 149 9.39 3.17 -8.05
CA GLU A 149 9.23 1.82 -8.59
C GLU A 149 10.45 0.93 -8.35
N LEU A 150 11.54 1.47 -7.77
CA LEU A 150 12.77 0.75 -7.47
C LEU A 150 13.06 0.82 -5.96
N LYS A 151 13.13 -0.35 -5.31
CA LYS A 151 13.43 -0.47 -3.87
C LYS A 151 14.79 0.10 -3.49
N GLU A 152 15.77 0.01 -4.39
CA GLU A 152 17.13 0.51 -4.18
C GLU A 152 17.21 2.03 -4.06
N GLU A 153 16.22 2.75 -4.58
CA GLU A 153 16.11 4.21 -4.49
C GLU A 153 15.59 4.67 -3.11
N ARG A 154 15.31 3.72 -2.20
CA ARG A 154 15.03 3.95 -0.77
C ARG A 154 13.92 4.97 -0.49
N GLY A 155 12.93 5.05 -1.38
CA GLY A 155 11.67 5.71 -1.12
C GLY A 155 10.64 4.74 -0.55
N TYR A 156 9.79 5.22 0.36
CA TYR A 156 8.65 4.48 0.88
C TYR A 156 7.42 5.38 0.88
N VAL A 157 6.26 4.80 0.58
CA VAL A 157 5.00 5.53 0.64
C VAL A 157 3.92 4.68 1.32
N SER A 158 3.11 5.34 2.14
CA SER A 158 1.86 4.78 2.68
C SER A 158 0.67 5.71 2.39
N ARG A 159 -0.54 5.15 2.49
CA ARG A 159 -1.82 5.88 2.43
C ARG A 159 -2.44 5.91 3.81
N PHE A 160 -3.09 7.02 4.17
CA PHE A 160 -3.93 7.05 5.35
C PHE A 160 -5.08 8.05 5.20
N ASN A 161 -6.14 7.81 5.98
CA ASN A 161 -7.27 8.71 6.10
C ASN A 161 -7.32 9.32 7.50
N LYS A 162 -7.60 10.62 7.59
CA LYS A 162 -7.93 11.29 8.84
C LYS A 162 -9.09 12.25 8.64
N ASN A 163 -10.17 12.06 9.40
CA ASN A 163 -11.36 12.92 9.39
C ASN A 163 -11.93 13.12 7.97
N GLY A 164 -12.01 12.06 7.17
CA GLY A 164 -12.55 12.11 5.81
C GLY A 164 -11.60 12.70 4.77
N ARG A 165 -10.37 13.07 5.16
CA ARG A 165 -9.31 13.51 4.23
C ARG A 165 -8.31 12.40 4.00
N TYR A 166 -7.83 12.30 2.77
CA TYR A 166 -6.97 11.23 2.29
C TYR A 166 -5.59 11.78 1.97
N TYR A 167 -4.55 11.06 2.39
CA TYR A 167 -3.17 11.53 2.32
C TYR A 167 -2.24 10.42 1.85
N TYR A 168 -1.17 10.83 1.18
CA TYR A 168 0.04 10.02 1.06
C TYR A 168 1.07 10.51 2.09
N HIS A 169 1.71 9.56 2.75
CA HIS A 169 2.92 9.82 3.53
C HIS A 169 4.09 9.24 2.77
N LEU A 170 4.97 10.11 2.30
CA LEU A 170 6.19 9.79 1.58
C LEU A 170 7.38 9.94 2.53
N ILE A 171 8.22 8.91 2.58
CA ILE A 171 9.47 8.88 3.33
C ILE A 171 10.60 8.64 2.33
N LEU A 172 11.59 9.53 2.31
CA LEU A 172 12.79 9.40 1.48
C LEU A 172 13.97 9.15 2.40
N PHE A 173 14.50 7.92 2.39
CA PHE A 173 15.62 7.57 3.24
C PHE A 173 16.94 7.92 2.56
N PRO A 174 17.87 8.56 3.28
CA PRO A 174 19.22 8.73 2.79
C PRO A 174 19.97 7.38 2.79
N LYS A 175 21.19 7.39 2.23
CA LYS A 175 22.07 6.21 2.27
C LYS A 175 22.40 5.80 3.71
N ASN A 176 22.71 6.77 4.56
CA ASN A 176 22.89 6.56 6.00
C ASN A 176 21.95 7.45 6.81
N ILE A 177 20.95 6.82 7.45
CA ILE A 177 19.93 7.48 8.27
C ILE A 177 20.47 8.15 9.55
N TYR A 178 21.71 7.86 9.94
CA TYR A 178 22.36 8.45 11.10
C TYR A 178 23.22 9.69 10.76
N ASP A 179 23.62 9.82 9.49
CA ASP A 179 24.50 10.90 9.03
C ASP A 179 23.72 11.97 8.26
N GLU A 180 22.64 11.55 7.59
CA GLU A 180 21.80 12.38 6.74
C GLU A 180 20.34 12.33 7.22
N PRO A 181 19.56 13.39 7.01
CA PRO A 181 18.16 13.39 7.37
C PRO A 181 17.32 12.53 6.42
N THR A 182 16.37 11.79 7.00
CA THR A 182 15.21 11.25 6.29
C THR A 182 14.25 12.39 5.97
N GLN A 183 13.71 12.45 4.75
CA GLN A 183 12.68 13.43 4.41
C GLN A 183 11.29 12.83 4.54
N ASP A 184 10.45 13.44 5.36
CA ASP A 184 9.06 13.07 5.59
C ASP A 184 8.15 14.11 4.96
N ILE A 185 7.31 13.69 4.02
CA ILE A 185 6.47 14.57 3.22
C ILE A 185 5.05 14.04 3.28
N MET A 186 4.11 14.92 3.64
CA MET A 186 2.68 14.62 3.60
C MET A 186 2.07 15.27 2.37
N ILE A 187 1.40 14.49 1.54
CA ILE A 187 0.85 14.91 0.26
C ILE A 187 -0.66 14.71 0.28
N ASP A 188 -1.40 15.72 -0.15
CA ASP A 188 -2.86 15.65 -0.27
C ASP A 188 -3.28 14.64 -1.34
N GLY A 189 -4.10 13.66 -0.97
CA GLY A 189 -4.54 12.57 -1.85
C GLY A 189 -5.55 12.99 -2.92
N GLN A 190 -6.09 14.23 -2.85
CA GLN A 190 -6.99 14.76 -3.87
C GLN A 190 -6.25 15.58 -4.92
N THR A 191 -5.28 16.38 -4.49
CA THR A 191 -4.65 17.43 -5.30
C THR A 191 -3.17 17.15 -5.62
N GLY A 192 -2.51 16.28 -4.86
CA GLY A 192 -1.06 16.05 -4.97
C GLY A 192 -0.20 17.17 -4.39
N LYS A 193 -0.81 18.13 -3.67
CA LYS A 193 -0.08 19.24 -3.03
C LYS A 193 0.68 18.74 -1.79
N ASN A 194 1.92 19.17 -1.63
CA ASN A 194 2.68 18.96 -0.40
C ASN A 194 2.04 19.82 0.70
N LEU A 195 1.53 19.17 1.75
CA LEU A 195 0.90 19.82 2.89
C LEU A 195 1.91 20.06 4.03
N PHE A 196 2.91 19.18 4.12
CA PHE A 196 3.95 19.22 5.12
C PHE A 196 5.22 18.58 4.55
N LYS A 197 6.38 19.10 4.94
CA LYS A 197 7.70 18.51 4.70
C LYS A 197 8.58 18.77 5.91
N THR A 198 9.28 17.76 6.39
CA THR A 198 10.29 17.89 7.44
C THR A 198 11.44 16.95 7.20
N ASP A 199 12.59 17.29 7.77
CA ASP A 199 13.79 16.46 7.77
C ASP A 199 13.98 15.87 9.19
N ILE A 200 14.20 14.56 9.28
CA ILE A 200 14.36 13.82 10.54
C ILE A 200 15.75 13.18 10.57
N ILE A 201 16.56 13.56 11.56
CA ILE A 201 17.84 12.90 11.83
C ILE A 201 17.62 11.85 12.91
N HIS A 202 17.77 10.58 12.57
CA HIS A 202 17.62 9.50 13.54
C HIS A 202 18.84 9.45 14.46
N ARG A 203 18.63 9.49 15.77
CA ARG A 203 19.68 9.34 16.78
C ARG A 203 19.57 7.97 17.43
N ARG A 204 20.70 7.35 17.78
CA ARG A 204 20.75 6.02 18.43
C ARG A 204 20.01 5.97 19.78
N GLY A 205 19.74 7.10 20.42
CA GLY A 205 18.98 7.20 21.68
C GLY A 205 17.46 7.35 21.52
N GLY A 206 16.92 7.20 20.30
CA GLY A 206 15.52 7.47 19.97
C GLY A 206 15.34 8.90 19.42
N SER A 207 14.50 9.03 18.40
CA SER A 207 14.01 10.33 17.94
C SER A 207 12.86 10.79 18.86
N GLY A 208 12.63 12.11 18.92
CA GLY A 208 11.43 12.68 19.56
C GLY A 208 10.13 12.18 18.91
N ARG A 209 8.99 12.76 19.30
CA ARG A 209 7.67 12.42 18.74
C ARG A 209 7.69 12.50 17.21
N ASP A 210 6.95 11.60 16.57
CA ASP A 210 6.78 11.54 15.11
C ASP A 210 6.24 12.88 14.59
N PRO A 211 6.99 13.62 13.76
CA PRO A 211 6.58 14.91 13.22
C PRO A 211 5.28 14.85 12.40
N VAL A 212 4.99 13.71 11.78
CA VAL A 212 3.72 13.51 11.07
C VAL A 212 2.57 13.47 12.05
N TYR A 213 2.74 12.79 13.19
CA TYR A 213 1.75 12.80 14.26
C TYR A 213 1.52 14.21 14.81
N GLU A 214 2.59 14.99 15.05
CA GLU A 214 2.46 16.38 15.51
C GLU A 214 1.73 17.26 14.51
N PHE A 215 2.05 17.13 13.21
CA PHE A 215 1.33 17.82 12.16
C PHE A 215 -0.17 17.45 12.16
N LEU A 216 -0.51 16.16 12.28
CA LEU A 216 -1.89 15.71 12.31
C LEU A 216 -2.66 16.21 13.54
N GLU A 217 -2.01 16.27 14.71
CA GLU A 217 -2.61 16.90 15.89
C GLU A 217 -2.82 18.40 15.69
N SER A 218 -1.87 19.10 15.06
CA SER A 218 -2.03 20.52 14.73
C SER A 218 -3.22 20.81 13.82
N LEU A 219 -3.56 19.88 12.92
CA LEU A 219 -4.77 19.97 12.10
C LEU A 219 -6.05 19.83 12.93
N LYS A 220 -6.05 19.00 13.97
CA LYS A 220 -7.21 18.90 14.87
C LYS A 220 -7.41 20.19 15.64
N GLU A 221 -6.34 20.79 16.15
CA GLU A 221 -6.42 22.06 16.89
C GLU A 221 -6.90 23.20 16.00
N LYS A 222 -6.38 23.31 14.77
CA LYS A 222 -6.84 24.32 13.81
C LYS A 222 -8.30 24.18 13.39
N ASN A 223 -8.84 22.95 13.42
CA ASN A 223 -10.23 22.68 13.07
C ASN A 223 -11.18 22.67 14.29
N LYS A 224 -10.69 22.90 15.52
CA LYS A 224 -11.58 23.15 16.65
C LYS A 224 -12.30 24.47 16.41
N PRO A 225 -13.64 24.53 16.59
CA PRO A 225 -14.36 25.78 16.57
C PRO A 225 -13.68 26.74 17.56
N LYS A 226 -13.26 27.91 17.09
CA LYS A 226 -12.80 28.95 17.99
C LYS A 226 -14.02 29.40 18.80
N THR A 227 -13.90 29.30 20.11
CA THR A 227 -14.95 29.71 21.04
C THR A 227 -14.40 30.73 22.01
N THR A 228 -15.18 31.77 22.29
CA THR A 228 -14.85 32.79 23.28
C THR A 228 -15.70 32.56 24.53
N THR A 229 -15.10 32.54 25.71
CA THR A 229 -15.86 32.45 26.98
C THR A 229 -15.90 33.82 27.65
N PHE A 230 -17.09 34.31 27.96
CA PHE A 230 -17.31 35.58 28.64
C PHE A 230 -18.44 35.44 29.67
N ASN A 231 -18.19 35.87 30.91
CA ASN A 231 -19.13 35.74 32.04
C ASN A 231 -19.72 34.33 32.22
N GLY A 232 -18.88 33.29 32.08
CA GLY A 232 -19.29 31.89 32.27
C GLY A 232 -20.10 31.29 31.13
N LYS A 233 -20.39 32.04 30.06
CA LYS A 233 -21.01 31.54 28.83
C LYS A 233 -19.97 31.42 27.73
N THR A 234 -20.04 30.33 26.97
CA THR A 234 -19.15 30.07 25.82
C THR A 234 -19.91 30.37 24.53
N TYR A 235 -19.28 31.13 23.63
CA TYR A 235 -19.83 31.60 22.37
C TYR A 235 -18.99 31.03 21.22
N THR A 236 -19.64 30.61 20.13
CA THR A 236 -18.99 30.44 18.82
C THR A 236 -18.48 31.79 18.28
N GLU A 237 -17.62 31.80 17.26
CA GLU A 237 -17.15 33.07 16.67
C GLU A 237 -18.30 33.94 16.15
N GLU A 238 -19.32 33.33 15.54
CA GLU A 238 -20.49 34.03 15.04
C GLU A 238 -21.33 34.61 16.18
N GLU A 239 -21.59 33.82 17.24
CA GLU A 239 -22.31 34.28 18.43
C GLU A 239 -21.54 35.38 19.17
N TRP A 240 -20.21 35.29 19.23
CA TRP A 240 -19.37 36.29 19.87
C TRP A 240 -19.41 37.63 19.12
N LYS A 241 -19.27 37.60 17.78
CA LYS A 241 -19.39 38.81 16.94
C LYS A 241 -20.77 39.47 17.07
N ALA A 242 -21.83 38.67 17.12
CA ALA A 242 -23.18 39.18 17.33
C ALA A 242 -23.34 39.81 18.73
N PHE A 243 -22.84 39.14 19.77
CA PHE A 243 -22.83 39.65 21.14
C PHE A 243 -22.08 40.98 21.25
N GLU A 244 -20.86 41.07 20.71
CA GLU A 244 -20.08 42.32 20.72
C GLU A 244 -20.84 43.45 20.02
N GLN A 245 -21.38 43.23 18.83
CA GLN A 245 -22.16 44.23 18.10
C GLN A 245 -23.37 44.74 18.90
N GLU A 246 -24.03 43.88 19.68
CA GLU A 246 -25.10 44.29 20.58
C GLU A 246 -24.59 45.13 21.76
N GLN A 247 -23.41 44.84 22.31
CA GLN A 247 -22.82 45.64 23.38
C GLN A 247 -22.44 47.05 22.89
N TRP A 248 -21.82 47.16 21.71
CA TRP A 248 -21.45 48.45 21.12
C TRP A 248 -22.65 49.35 20.82
N LYS A 249 -23.81 48.76 20.47
CA LYS A 249 -25.06 49.50 20.26
C LYS A 249 -25.72 50.01 21.56
N LYS A 250 -25.29 49.51 22.73
CA LYS A 250 -25.83 49.89 24.04
C LYS A 250 -25.01 50.98 24.74
N ILE A 251 -23.89 51.40 24.17
CA ILE A 251 -23.12 52.53 24.69
C ILE A 251 -23.78 53.82 24.17
N PRO A 252 -24.42 54.63 25.03
CA PRO A 252 -24.98 55.91 24.60
C PRO A 252 -23.83 56.86 24.21
N SER A 253 -24.02 57.58 23.10
CA SER A 253 -23.14 58.64 22.60
C SER A 253 -22.95 59.77 23.60
#